data_AF-A0A914PG47-F1
#
_entry.id   AF-A0A914PG47-F1
#
_cell.length_a   1.000
_cell.length_b   1.000
_cell.length_c   1.000
_cell.angle_alpha   90.00
_cell.angle_beta   90.00
_cell.angle_gamma   90.00
#
_symmetry.space_group_name_H-M   'P 1'
#
loop_
_entity.id
_entity.type
_entity.pdbx_description
1 polymer ?
#
loop_
_entity_poly.entity_id
_entity_poly.type
_entity_poly.pdbx_seq_one_letter_code
_entity_poly.pdbx_strand_id
1 'polypeptide(L)'
;MDPFGSLKVPEDESPFDYDPDELMRIVSAECEKAVYISREKELQNLIVQHLTDPKILTYRKMFASVAKNLDCRDVLIAEANSILRPLTPEKIMECVCKVANQLKLDKSRWIIYDDALTDIIIGLEDYELLTGHYALMLLIRCNDLKIEINKKKEKYIKTQLAETNYKSMREVLKCIFIEMNNLAVHSLSAQQFNNLRPFEEILLGMLDRNNGKCPPLLIVNEISRLLPSAPIYMFK
;
A
#
# COMPACT_ATOMS: atom_id res chain seq x y z
N MET A 1 75.64 -5.31 -18.15
CA MET A 1 74.39 -4.75 -17.62
C MET A 1 73.43 -4.69 -18.78
N ASP A 2 72.67 -5.77 -18.97
CA ASP A 2 71.58 -5.80 -19.96
C ASP A 2 70.41 -4.97 -19.44
N PRO A 3 69.88 -4.00 -20.20
CA PRO A 3 68.79 -3.13 -19.75
C PRO A 3 67.40 -3.73 -19.99
N PHE A 4 67.31 -4.98 -20.46
CA PHE A 4 66.04 -5.66 -20.69
C PHE A 4 65.83 -6.76 -19.65
N GLY A 5 65.41 -6.32 -18.47
CA GLY A 5 64.78 -7.20 -17.50
C GLY A 5 63.61 -7.91 -18.17
N SER A 6 63.60 -9.24 -18.05
CA SER A 6 62.51 -10.13 -18.43
C SER A 6 61.20 -9.65 -17.82
N LEU A 7 60.41 -8.91 -18.60
CA LEU A 7 59.00 -8.68 -18.33
C LEU A 7 58.29 -10.02 -18.49
N LYS A 8 58.04 -10.69 -17.36
CA LYS A 8 57.03 -11.74 -17.29
C LYS A 8 55.71 -11.11 -17.71
N VAL A 9 55.15 -11.56 -18.83
CA VAL A 9 53.72 -11.35 -19.10
C VAL A 9 52.98 -12.03 -17.95
N PRO A 10 52.12 -11.33 -17.18
CA PRO A 10 51.26 -12.01 -16.23
C PRO A 10 50.40 -12.98 -17.04
N GLU A 11 50.46 -14.27 -16.70
CA GLU A 11 49.51 -15.25 -17.21
C GLU A 11 48.10 -14.74 -16.87
N ASP A 12 47.22 -14.74 -17.88
CA ASP A 12 45.83 -14.30 -17.84
C ASP A 12 45.16 -14.51 -16.47
N GLU A 13 45.08 -13.46 -15.66
CA GLU A 13 43.98 -13.35 -14.71
C GLU A 13 42.75 -12.98 -15.53
N SER A 14 41.99 -14.01 -15.94
CA SER A 14 40.61 -13.87 -16.42
C SER A 14 39.90 -12.86 -15.52
N PRO A 15 39.40 -11.71 -16.03
CA PRO A 15 39.01 -10.63 -15.13
C PRO A 15 37.74 -10.92 -14.33
N PHE A 16 37.05 -12.03 -14.57
CA PHE A 16 35.74 -12.29 -13.97
C PHE A 16 35.43 -13.79 -13.86
N ASP A 17 35.88 -14.40 -12.75
CA ASP A 17 35.29 -15.64 -12.21
C ASP A 17 33.95 -15.29 -11.54
N TYR A 18 32.95 -14.91 -12.34
CA TYR A 18 31.58 -14.81 -11.83
C TYR A 18 30.92 -16.18 -11.92
N ASP A 19 30.45 -16.68 -10.78
CA ASP A 19 29.59 -17.85 -10.73
C ASP A 19 28.36 -17.62 -11.64
N PRO A 20 28.17 -18.40 -12.72
CA PRO A 20 27.03 -18.24 -13.63
C PRO A 20 25.68 -18.29 -12.89
N ASP A 21 25.58 -19.04 -11.80
CA ASP A 21 24.37 -19.11 -10.98
C ASP A 21 24.14 -17.82 -10.18
N GLU A 22 25.20 -17.17 -9.72
CA GLU A 22 25.13 -15.86 -9.06
C GLU A 22 24.73 -14.75 -10.04
N LEU A 23 25.31 -14.76 -11.25
CA LEU A 23 24.91 -13.85 -12.33
C LEU A 23 23.45 -14.04 -12.73
N MET A 24 22.99 -15.29 -12.87
CA MET A 24 21.59 -15.57 -13.21
C MET A 24 20.63 -15.11 -12.10
N ARG A 25 21.02 -15.21 -10.83
CA ARG A 25 20.24 -14.66 -9.70
C ARG A 25 20.17 -13.13 -9.75
N ILE A 26 21.29 -12.46 -10.01
CA ILE A 26 21.35 -11.00 -10.11
C ILE A 26 20.48 -10.51 -11.29
N VAL A 27 20.63 -11.12 -12.47
CA VAL A 27 19.84 -10.76 -13.66
C VAL A 27 18.35 -11.02 -13.41
N SER A 28 17.99 -12.16 -12.80
CA SER A 28 16.59 -12.45 -12.46
C SER A 28 16.03 -11.43 -11.47
N ALA A 29 16.79 -11.03 -10.45
CA ALA A 29 16.39 -10.02 -9.48
C ALA A 29 16.24 -8.62 -10.12
N GLU A 30 17.12 -8.23 -11.03
CA GLU A 30 17.02 -6.96 -11.75
C GLU A 30 15.87 -6.96 -12.76
N CYS A 31 15.61 -8.08 -13.45
CA CYS A 31 14.43 -8.25 -14.29
C CYS A 31 13.14 -8.17 -13.48
N GLU A 32 13.07 -8.81 -12.31
CA GLU A 32 11.93 -8.71 -11.41
C GLU A 32 11.70 -7.28 -10.92
N LYS A 33 12.76 -6.56 -10.54
CA LYS A 33 12.68 -5.13 -10.18
C LYS A 33 12.16 -4.27 -11.34
N ALA A 34 12.66 -4.50 -12.56
CA ALA A 34 12.24 -3.75 -13.74
C ALA A 34 10.76 -3.98 -14.07
N VAL A 35 10.29 -5.24 -14.04
CA VAL A 35 8.87 -5.57 -14.22
C VAL A 35 8.03 -4.89 -13.14
N TYR A 36 8.48 -4.93 -11.89
CA TYR A 36 7.78 -4.34 -10.76
C TYR A 36 7.65 -2.80 -10.86
N ILE A 37 8.73 -2.09 -11.21
CA ILE A 37 8.71 -0.64 -11.46
C ILE A 37 7.79 -0.28 -12.66
N SER A 38 7.71 -1.15 -13.67
CA SER A 38 6.78 -0.97 -14.79
C SER A 38 5.33 -0.98 -14.30
N ARG A 39 4.97 -1.93 -13.43
CA ARG A 39 3.59 -2.06 -12.90
C ARG A 39 3.18 -0.91 -12.01
N GLU A 40 4.07 -0.41 -11.16
CA GLU A 40 3.81 0.79 -10.34
C GLU A 40 3.41 1.99 -11.23
N LYS A 41 4.20 2.24 -12.30
CA LYS A 41 3.94 3.32 -13.25
C LYS A 41 2.67 3.09 -14.06
N GLU A 42 2.42 1.87 -14.50
CA GLU A 42 1.20 1.50 -15.22
C GLU A 42 -0.05 1.77 -14.37
N LEU A 43 -0.06 1.32 -13.11
CA LEU A 43 -1.17 1.54 -12.19
C LEU A 43 -1.38 3.04 -11.89
N GLN A 44 -0.30 3.78 -11.64
CA GLN A 44 -0.37 5.22 -11.41
C GLN A 44 -0.96 5.94 -12.63
N ASN A 45 -0.45 5.64 -13.83
CA ASN A 45 -0.93 6.23 -15.08
C ASN A 45 -2.40 5.89 -15.33
N LEU A 46 -2.79 4.65 -15.09
CA LEU A 46 -4.19 4.21 -15.20
C LEU A 46 -5.11 5.08 -14.32
N ILE A 47 -4.79 5.23 -13.03
CA ILE A 47 -5.58 6.02 -12.08
C ILE A 47 -5.66 7.48 -12.53
N VAL A 48 -4.52 8.09 -12.87
CA VAL A 48 -4.46 9.50 -13.28
C VAL A 48 -5.23 9.73 -14.57
N GLN A 49 -5.06 8.87 -15.58
CA GLN A 49 -5.76 8.98 -16.86
C GLN A 49 -7.27 8.83 -16.68
N HIS A 50 -7.71 7.82 -15.92
CA HIS A 50 -9.13 7.57 -15.67
C HIS A 50 -9.82 8.74 -14.95
N LEU A 51 -9.10 9.54 -14.18
CA LEU A 51 -9.69 10.57 -13.33
C LEU A 51 -9.46 11.99 -13.85
N THR A 52 -8.46 12.18 -14.71
CA THR A 52 -8.00 13.53 -15.06
C THR A 52 -7.84 13.77 -16.55
N ASP A 53 -7.75 12.73 -17.39
CA ASP A 53 -7.61 12.94 -18.83
C ASP A 53 -8.92 13.50 -19.43
N PRO A 54 -8.91 14.73 -19.97
CA PRO A 54 -10.10 15.37 -20.52
C PRO A 54 -10.72 14.56 -21.65
N LYS A 55 -9.91 13.86 -22.46
CA LYS A 55 -10.41 13.04 -23.57
C LYS A 55 -11.18 11.85 -23.05
N ILE A 56 -10.62 11.12 -22.08
CA ILE A 56 -11.28 9.96 -21.47
C ILE A 56 -12.58 10.40 -20.78
N LEU A 57 -12.55 11.47 -20.01
CA LEU A 57 -13.74 12.03 -19.36
C LEU A 57 -14.79 12.49 -20.38
N THR A 58 -14.36 13.03 -21.51
CA THR A 58 -15.27 13.45 -22.60
C THR A 58 -15.88 12.25 -23.30
N TYR A 59 -15.09 11.24 -23.67
CA TYR A 59 -15.59 10.00 -24.27
C TYR A 59 -16.59 9.31 -23.35
N ARG A 60 -16.34 9.25 -22.03
CA ARG A 60 -17.30 8.72 -21.06
C ARG A 60 -18.63 9.46 -21.09
N LYS A 61 -18.61 10.79 -21.11
CA LYS A 61 -19.83 11.59 -21.22
C LYS A 61 -20.58 11.36 -22.54
N MET A 62 -19.85 11.26 -23.64
CA MET A 62 -20.41 11.04 -24.97
C MET A 62 -21.06 9.66 -25.11
N PHE A 63 -20.46 8.62 -24.54
CA PHE A 63 -20.93 7.23 -24.66
C PHE A 63 -21.72 6.73 -23.44
N ALA A 64 -22.03 7.60 -22.47
CA ALA A 64 -22.80 7.23 -21.27
C ALA A 64 -24.16 6.58 -21.60
N SER A 65 -24.80 7.01 -22.69
CA SER A 65 -26.09 6.46 -23.13
C SER A 65 -26.00 5.05 -23.72
N VAL A 66 -24.82 4.66 -24.20
CA VAL A 66 -24.51 3.34 -24.77
C VAL A 66 -23.97 2.41 -23.69
N ALA A 67 -23.18 2.94 -22.75
CA ALA A 67 -22.57 2.22 -21.64
C ALA A 67 -23.51 2.06 -20.42
N LYS A 68 -24.83 2.06 -20.60
CA LYS A 68 -25.83 2.10 -19.50
C LYS A 68 -25.66 1.04 -18.40
N ASN A 69 -24.95 -0.05 -18.67
CA ASN A 69 -24.72 -1.15 -17.73
C ASN A 69 -23.25 -1.33 -17.32
N LEU A 70 -22.35 -0.42 -17.73
CA LEU A 70 -20.92 -0.52 -17.45
C LEU A 70 -20.52 0.64 -16.53
N ASP A 71 -20.28 0.36 -15.24
CA ASP A 71 -19.73 1.37 -14.35
C ASP A 71 -18.27 1.66 -14.76
N CYS A 72 -17.94 2.93 -14.91
CA CYS A 72 -16.56 3.35 -15.21
C CYS A 72 -15.59 2.97 -14.09
N ARG A 73 -16.09 2.81 -12.86
CA ARG A 73 -15.32 2.27 -11.73
C ARG A 73 -15.02 0.79 -11.93
N ASP A 74 -15.95 -0.01 -12.45
CA ASP A 74 -15.73 -1.43 -12.71
C ASP A 74 -14.61 -1.65 -13.75
N VAL A 75 -14.55 -0.80 -14.77
CA VAL A 75 -13.47 -0.83 -15.78
C VAL A 75 -12.12 -0.53 -15.13
N LEU A 76 -12.06 0.52 -14.30
CA LEU A 76 -10.83 0.87 -13.57
C LEU A 76 -10.36 -0.27 -12.68
N ILE A 77 -11.28 -0.91 -11.95
CA ILE A 77 -10.99 -2.05 -11.09
C ILE A 77 -10.47 -3.23 -11.92
N ALA A 78 -11.14 -3.58 -13.02
CA ALA A 78 -10.74 -4.69 -13.87
C ALA A 78 -9.36 -4.48 -14.50
N GLU A 79 -9.06 -3.27 -14.98
CA GLU A 79 -7.75 -2.93 -15.55
C GLU A 79 -6.66 -2.94 -14.47
N ALA A 80 -6.92 -2.36 -13.30
CA ALA A 80 -5.99 -2.39 -12.17
C ALA A 80 -5.68 -3.83 -11.74
N ASN A 81 -6.71 -4.69 -11.68
CA ASN A 81 -6.57 -6.10 -11.36
C ASN A 81 -5.73 -6.83 -12.41
N SER A 82 -5.86 -6.50 -13.70
CA SER A 82 -5.01 -7.06 -14.75
C SER A 82 -3.54 -6.68 -14.59
N ILE A 83 -3.24 -5.45 -14.16
CA ILE A 83 -1.88 -4.97 -13.90
C ILE A 83 -1.27 -5.70 -12.69
N LEU A 84 -2.07 -5.94 -11.65
CA LEU A 84 -1.61 -6.47 -10.36
C LEU A 84 -1.62 -7.99 -10.26
N ARG A 85 -2.43 -8.69 -11.07
CA ARG A 85 -2.55 -10.16 -11.07
C ARG A 85 -1.23 -10.94 -11.16
N PRO A 86 -0.18 -10.49 -11.89
CA PRO A 86 1.08 -11.21 -11.94
C PRO A 86 1.92 -11.14 -10.65
N LEU A 87 1.53 -10.30 -9.70
CA LEU A 87 2.30 -10.04 -8.47
C LEU A 87 1.80 -10.91 -7.31
N THR A 88 2.67 -11.20 -6.35
CA THR A 88 2.27 -11.82 -5.08
C THR A 88 1.51 -10.81 -4.21
N PRO A 89 0.70 -11.24 -3.23
CA PRO A 89 -0.01 -10.33 -2.32
C PRO A 89 0.89 -9.28 -1.66
N GLU A 90 2.10 -9.65 -1.26
CA GLU A 90 3.07 -8.74 -0.64
C GLU A 90 3.55 -7.67 -1.64
N LYS A 91 3.86 -8.08 -2.87
CA LYS A 91 4.26 -7.17 -3.95
C LYS A 91 3.09 -6.27 -4.37
N ILE A 92 1.84 -6.75 -4.35
CA ILE A 92 0.65 -5.93 -4.58
C ILE A 92 0.55 -4.84 -3.52
N MET A 93 0.66 -5.20 -2.23
CA MET A 93 0.59 -4.22 -1.15
C MET A 93 1.68 -3.14 -1.26
N GLU A 94 2.92 -3.54 -1.55
CA GLU A 94 4.02 -2.60 -1.74
C GLU A 94 3.76 -1.67 -2.93
N CYS A 95 3.30 -2.22 -4.06
CA CYS A 95 3.03 -1.47 -5.28
C CYS A 95 1.95 -0.40 -5.04
N VAL A 96 0.82 -0.82 -4.47
CA VAL A 96 -0.31 0.08 -4.19
C VAL A 96 0.07 1.14 -3.15
N CYS A 97 0.83 0.78 -2.10
CA CYS A 97 1.31 1.76 -1.11
C CYS A 97 2.21 2.82 -1.76
N LYS A 98 3.12 2.42 -2.66
CA LYS A 98 3.99 3.37 -3.37
C LYS A 98 3.21 4.28 -4.30
N VAL A 99 2.28 3.73 -5.07
CA VAL A 99 1.39 4.52 -5.94
C VAL A 99 0.56 5.51 -5.10
N ALA A 100 -0.01 5.07 -3.98
CA ALA A 100 -0.73 5.96 -3.06
C ALA A 100 0.16 7.10 -2.55
N ASN A 101 1.38 6.81 -2.11
CA ASN A 101 2.33 7.82 -1.64
C ASN A 101 2.72 8.82 -2.73
N GLN A 102 2.86 8.38 -3.99
CA GLN A 102 3.11 9.26 -5.13
C GLN A 102 1.90 10.14 -5.44
N LEU A 103 0.68 9.59 -5.41
CA LEU A 103 -0.56 10.32 -5.67
C LEU A 103 -0.88 11.34 -4.56
N LYS A 104 -0.50 11.07 -3.29
CA LYS A 104 -0.61 12.01 -2.16
C LYS A 104 0.15 13.32 -2.38
N LEU A 105 1.17 13.33 -3.24
CA LEU A 105 1.93 14.54 -3.56
C LEU A 105 1.05 15.59 -4.26
N ASP A 106 0.04 15.15 -5.03
CA ASP A 106 -0.99 16.02 -5.61
C ASP A 106 -2.15 16.20 -4.62
N LYS A 107 -1.92 17.04 -3.61
CA LYS A 107 -2.90 17.34 -2.55
C LYS A 107 -4.25 17.84 -3.08
N SER A 108 -4.27 18.47 -4.26
CA SER A 108 -5.48 19.05 -4.82
C SER A 108 -6.48 18.00 -5.30
N ARG A 109 -5.98 16.82 -5.69
CA ARG A 109 -6.78 15.71 -6.23
C ARG A 109 -6.75 14.46 -5.36
N TRP A 110 -6.00 14.49 -4.26
CA TRP A 110 -5.85 13.34 -3.37
C TRP A 110 -7.17 12.71 -2.96
N ILE A 111 -8.21 13.50 -2.64
CA ILE A 111 -9.53 12.95 -2.28
C ILE A 111 -10.12 12.06 -3.38
N ILE A 112 -9.95 12.45 -4.65
CA ILE A 112 -10.46 11.70 -5.82
C ILE A 112 -9.61 10.45 -6.05
N TYR A 113 -8.28 10.56 -5.86
CA TYR A 113 -7.37 9.41 -5.94
C TYR A 113 -7.60 8.40 -4.81
N ASP A 114 -7.86 8.87 -3.60
CA ASP A 114 -8.12 8.05 -2.41
C ASP A 114 -9.42 7.24 -2.57
N ASP A 115 -10.47 7.85 -3.11
CA ASP A 115 -11.72 7.17 -3.47
C ASP A 115 -11.47 6.08 -4.53
N ALA A 116 -10.69 6.40 -5.57
CA ALA A 116 -10.33 5.43 -6.62
C ALA A 116 -9.48 4.27 -6.09
N LEU A 117 -8.51 4.55 -5.24
CA LEU A 117 -7.68 3.54 -4.59
C LEU A 117 -8.53 2.66 -3.67
N THR A 118 -9.51 3.24 -2.97
CA THR A 118 -10.46 2.46 -2.15
C THR A 118 -11.22 1.46 -3.00
N ASP A 119 -11.74 1.88 -4.16
CA ASP A 119 -12.43 1.01 -5.11
C ASP A 119 -11.54 -0.13 -5.62
N ILE A 120 -10.30 0.21 -6.02
CA ILE A 120 -9.33 -0.77 -6.50
C ILE A 120 -9.00 -1.78 -5.40
N ILE A 121 -8.73 -1.33 -4.17
CA ILE A 121 -8.33 -2.21 -3.07
C ILE A 121 -9.44 -3.17 -2.67
N ILE A 122 -10.69 -2.70 -2.63
CA ILE A 122 -11.86 -3.57 -2.40
C ILE A 122 -12.00 -4.56 -3.57
N GLY A 123 -11.85 -4.08 -4.80
CA GLY A 123 -11.88 -4.93 -5.99
C GLY A 123 -10.76 -5.98 -6.05
N LEU A 124 -9.63 -5.77 -5.37
CA LEU A 124 -8.57 -6.80 -5.26
C LEU A 124 -9.02 -7.97 -4.39
N GLU A 125 -9.86 -7.73 -3.39
CA GLU A 125 -10.49 -8.80 -2.60
C GLU A 125 -11.54 -9.55 -3.44
N ASP A 126 -12.42 -8.82 -4.14
CA ASP A 126 -13.47 -9.41 -4.97
C ASP A 126 -12.92 -10.34 -6.07
N TYR A 127 -11.70 -10.07 -6.55
CA TYR A 127 -11.00 -10.86 -7.55
C TYR A 127 -10.02 -11.89 -6.93
N GLU A 128 -10.06 -12.09 -5.61
CA GLU A 128 -9.24 -13.05 -4.86
C GLU A 128 -7.72 -12.82 -4.99
N LEU A 129 -7.30 -11.60 -5.35
CA LEU A 129 -5.88 -11.23 -5.40
C LEU A 129 -5.34 -10.88 -4.01
N LEU A 130 -6.21 -10.44 -3.11
CA LEU A 130 -5.93 -10.22 -1.70
C LEU A 130 -7.03 -10.87 -0.84
N THR A 131 -6.67 -11.34 0.35
CA THR A 131 -7.67 -11.67 1.37
C THR A 131 -8.17 -10.39 2.06
N GLY A 132 -9.37 -10.41 2.65
CA GLY A 132 -9.95 -9.25 3.35
C GLY A 132 -9.04 -8.57 4.37
N HIS A 133 -8.25 -9.32 5.15
CA HIS A 133 -7.33 -8.70 6.11
C HIS A 133 -6.15 -7.95 5.44
N TYR A 134 -5.67 -8.41 4.28
CA TYR A 134 -4.66 -7.69 3.51
C TYR A 134 -5.23 -6.43 2.87
N ALA A 135 -6.45 -6.51 2.32
CA ALA A 135 -7.16 -5.34 1.81
C ALA A 135 -7.40 -4.30 2.92
N LEU A 136 -7.84 -4.74 4.10
CA LEU A 136 -7.98 -3.92 5.31
C LEU A 136 -6.67 -3.20 5.69
N MET A 137 -5.56 -3.94 5.78
CA MET A 137 -4.25 -3.33 6.06
C MET A 137 -3.85 -2.32 4.99
N LEU A 138 -4.09 -2.64 3.72
CA LEU A 138 -3.73 -1.77 2.60
C LEU A 138 -4.52 -0.46 2.61
N LEU A 139 -5.82 -0.50 2.91
CA LEU A 139 -6.65 0.69 3.09
C LEU A 139 -6.15 1.58 4.23
N ILE A 140 -5.70 0.99 5.34
CA ILE A 140 -5.13 1.74 6.47
C ILE A 140 -3.82 2.42 6.05
N ARG A 141 -2.88 1.69 5.44
CA ARG A 141 -1.57 2.23 5.01
C ARG A 141 -1.68 3.29 3.92
N CYS A 142 -2.63 3.12 3.00
CA CYS A 142 -2.83 4.08 1.92
C CYS A 142 -3.56 5.34 2.38
N ASN A 143 -4.21 5.33 3.55
CA ASN A 143 -4.90 6.50 4.07
C ASN A 143 -3.94 7.65 4.40
N ASP A 144 -4.33 8.89 4.13
CA ASP A 144 -3.70 10.05 4.76
C ASP A 144 -4.50 10.39 6.02
N LEU A 145 -3.94 10.05 7.19
CA LEU A 145 -4.58 10.25 8.48
C LEU A 145 -4.87 11.73 8.82
N LYS A 146 -4.31 12.68 8.05
CA LYS A 146 -4.58 14.12 8.22
C LYS A 146 -5.91 14.54 7.61
N ILE A 147 -6.48 13.77 6.70
CA ILE A 147 -7.76 14.09 6.05
C ILE A 147 -8.89 13.20 6.61
N GLU A 148 -10.13 13.66 6.41
CA GLU A 148 -11.31 12.88 6.75
C GLU A 148 -11.31 11.57 5.94
N ILE A 149 -11.56 10.46 6.62
CA ILE A 149 -11.65 9.16 5.98
C ILE A 149 -12.86 9.10 5.05
N ASN A 150 -12.69 8.52 3.87
CA ASN A 150 -13.79 8.21 2.98
C ASN A 150 -14.82 7.29 3.67
N LYS A 151 -16.11 7.64 3.65
CA LYS A 151 -17.18 6.85 4.29
C LYS A 151 -17.28 5.41 3.77
N LYS A 152 -17.03 5.17 2.48
CA LYS A 152 -16.97 3.82 1.89
C LYS A 152 -15.83 3.02 2.51
N LYS A 153 -14.64 3.63 2.59
CA LYS A 153 -13.46 3.04 3.24
C LYS A 153 -13.74 2.74 4.72
N GLU A 154 -14.29 3.70 5.46
CA GLU A 154 -14.63 3.54 6.87
C GLU A 154 -15.62 2.38 7.08
N LYS A 155 -16.69 2.31 6.28
CA LYS A 155 -17.67 1.23 6.33
C LYS A 155 -17.01 -0.13 6.10
N TYR A 156 -16.20 -0.23 5.04
CA TYR A 156 -15.51 -1.47 4.71
C TYR A 156 -14.55 -1.90 5.83
N ILE A 157 -13.76 -0.97 6.39
CA ILE A 157 -12.86 -1.24 7.50
C ILE A 157 -13.63 -1.78 8.71
N LYS A 158 -14.73 -1.13 9.10
CA LYS A 158 -15.58 -1.55 10.22
C LYS A 158 -16.16 -2.96 10.00
N THR A 159 -16.62 -3.27 8.79
CA THR A 159 -17.13 -4.61 8.44
C THR A 159 -16.03 -5.67 8.49
N GLN A 160 -14.90 -5.44 7.83
CA GLN A 160 -13.81 -6.42 7.77
C GLN A 160 -13.18 -6.69 9.14
N LEU A 161 -13.06 -5.68 10.00
CA LEU A 161 -12.63 -5.86 11.39
C LEU A 161 -13.57 -6.77 12.19
N ALA A 162 -14.87 -6.74 11.91
CA ALA A 162 -15.83 -7.61 12.58
C ALA A 162 -15.60 -9.10 12.22
N GLU A 163 -15.10 -9.39 11.03
CA GLU A 163 -14.92 -10.75 10.49
C GLU A 163 -13.49 -11.28 10.66
N THR A 164 -12.53 -10.38 10.92
CA THR A 164 -11.11 -10.72 11.04
C THR A 164 -10.82 -11.54 12.31
N ASN A 165 -10.04 -12.62 12.17
CA ASN A 165 -9.62 -13.46 13.30
C ASN A 165 -8.53 -12.78 14.16
N TYR A 166 -8.30 -13.28 15.38
CA TYR A 166 -7.37 -12.67 16.33
C TYR A 166 -5.91 -12.60 15.85
N LYS A 167 -5.45 -13.51 14.97
CA LYS A 167 -4.07 -13.50 14.43
C LYS A 167 -3.91 -12.37 13.43
N SER A 168 -4.84 -12.26 12.48
CA SER A 168 -4.85 -11.18 11.49
C SER A 168 -5.10 -9.82 12.14
N MET A 169 -5.91 -9.76 13.19
CA MET A 169 -6.10 -8.54 13.98
C MET A 169 -4.82 -8.01 14.61
N ARG A 170 -3.92 -8.89 15.06
CA ARG A 170 -2.62 -8.46 15.58
C ARG A 170 -1.81 -7.71 14.51
N GLU A 171 -1.83 -8.18 13.27
CA GLU A 171 -1.13 -7.51 12.16
C GLU A 171 -1.81 -6.19 11.79
N VAL A 172 -3.15 -6.13 11.82
CA VAL A 172 -3.90 -4.88 11.64
C VAL A 172 -3.58 -3.87 12.74
N LEU A 173 -3.51 -4.31 14.00
CA LEU A 173 -3.16 -3.47 15.15
C LEU A 173 -1.77 -2.85 14.97
N LYS A 174 -0.79 -3.69 14.62
CA LYS A 174 0.58 -3.25 14.30
C LYS A 174 0.58 -2.23 13.16
N CYS A 175 -0.20 -2.48 12.12
CA CYS A 175 -0.34 -1.57 10.99
C CYS A 175 -0.86 -0.19 11.42
N ILE A 176 -1.93 -0.13 12.21
CA ILE A 176 -2.49 1.15 12.70
C ILE A 176 -1.46 1.89 13.55
N PHE A 177 -0.77 1.20 14.47
CA PHE A 177 0.24 1.83 15.31
C PHE A 177 1.42 2.39 14.53
N ILE A 178 1.89 1.69 13.49
CA ILE A 178 2.95 2.20 12.61
C ILE A 178 2.50 3.50 11.92
N GLU A 179 1.30 3.52 11.34
CA GLU A 179 0.80 4.72 10.65
C GLU A 179 0.54 5.87 11.62
N MET A 180 0.05 5.59 12.83
CA MET A 180 -0.11 6.60 13.87
C MET A 180 1.24 7.13 14.39
N ASN A 181 2.26 6.30 14.52
CA ASN A 181 3.59 6.74 14.95
C ASN A 181 4.29 7.61 13.88
N ASN A 182 3.97 7.39 12.61
CA ASN A 182 4.44 8.24 11.51
C ASN A 182 3.77 9.63 11.50
N LEU A 183 2.69 9.84 12.25
CA LEU A 183 2.09 11.17 12.41
C LEU A 183 2.93 12.01 13.38
N ALA A 184 3.40 13.16 12.88
CA ALA A 184 3.93 14.22 13.74
C ALA A 184 2.76 14.90 14.49
N VAL A 185 2.25 14.28 15.55
CA VAL A 185 1.03 14.69 16.28
C VAL A 185 1.05 16.15 16.73
N HIS A 186 2.22 16.67 17.12
CA HIS A 186 2.39 18.07 17.55
C HIS A 186 2.16 19.12 16.45
N SER A 187 2.04 18.69 15.20
CA SER A 187 1.82 19.57 14.04
C SER A 187 0.38 19.53 13.51
N LEU A 188 -0.52 18.77 14.16
CA LEU A 188 -1.90 18.62 13.69
C LEU A 188 -2.79 19.78 14.15
N SER A 189 -3.63 20.27 13.25
CA SER A 189 -4.73 21.17 13.59
C SER A 189 -5.84 20.42 14.34
N ALA A 190 -6.71 21.15 15.05
CA ALA A 190 -7.87 20.55 15.74
C ALA A 190 -8.76 19.73 14.79
N GLN A 191 -8.94 20.19 13.55
CA GLN A 191 -9.69 19.45 12.54
C GLN A 191 -8.98 18.15 12.13
N GLN A 192 -7.67 18.19 11.93
CA GLN A 192 -6.89 17.00 11.59
C GLN A 192 -6.89 16.00 12.73
N PHE A 193 -6.91 16.47 13.98
CA PHE A 193 -7.09 15.61 15.14
C PHE A 193 -8.45 14.92 15.14
N ASN A 194 -9.53 15.65 14.85
CA ASN A 194 -10.87 15.05 14.73
C ASN A 194 -10.97 13.99 13.62
N ASN A 195 -10.19 14.14 12.54
CA ASN A 195 -10.14 13.15 11.47
C ASN A 195 -9.52 11.81 11.90
N LEU A 196 -8.80 11.76 13.03
CA LEU A 196 -8.25 10.52 13.59
C LEU A 196 -9.28 9.68 14.34
N ARG A 197 -10.43 10.27 14.73
CA ARG A 197 -11.45 9.60 15.55
C ARG A 197 -11.89 8.24 15.01
N PRO A 198 -12.13 8.02 13.71
CA PRO A 198 -12.50 6.70 13.20
C PRO A 198 -11.43 5.62 13.48
N PHE A 199 -10.14 5.97 13.42
CA PHE A 199 -9.05 5.07 13.75
C PHE A 199 -8.93 4.82 15.25
N GLU A 200 -9.21 5.85 16.06
CA GLU A 200 -9.31 5.72 17.51
C GLU A 200 -10.46 4.77 17.91
N GLU A 201 -11.64 4.93 17.33
CA GLU A 201 -12.80 4.04 17.54
C GLU A 201 -12.47 2.58 17.19
N ILE A 202 -11.78 2.38 16.06
CA ILE A 202 -11.30 1.06 15.65
C ILE A 202 -10.35 0.49 16.70
N LEU A 203 -9.36 1.26 17.14
CA LEU A 203 -8.41 0.82 18.16
C LEU A 203 -9.14 0.48 19.46
N LEU A 204 -10.01 1.36 19.95
CA LEU A 204 -10.79 1.11 21.16
C LEU A 204 -11.64 -0.16 21.04
N GLY A 205 -12.26 -0.41 19.88
CA GLY A 205 -12.99 -1.64 19.61
C GLY A 205 -12.11 -2.90 19.64
N MET A 206 -10.86 -2.80 19.20
CA MET A 206 -9.87 -3.88 19.28
C MET A 206 -9.31 -4.08 20.70
N LEU A 207 -9.21 -3.01 21.49
CA LEU A 207 -8.75 -2.99 22.88
C LEU A 207 -9.84 -3.45 23.86
N ASP A 208 -11.11 -3.33 23.47
CA ASP A 208 -12.24 -3.71 24.30
C ASP A 208 -12.25 -5.21 24.58
N ARG A 209 -12.02 -5.55 25.84
CA ARG A 209 -11.98 -6.93 26.34
C ARG A 209 -13.34 -7.61 26.22
N ASN A 210 -14.42 -6.85 26.26
CA ASN A 210 -15.77 -7.41 26.15
C ASN A 210 -16.07 -7.88 24.72
N ASN A 211 -15.43 -7.26 23.72
CA ASN A 211 -15.57 -7.69 22.33
C ASN A 211 -14.83 -9.00 22.03
N GLY A 212 -13.86 -9.40 22.87
CA GLY A 212 -13.14 -10.68 22.74
C GLY A 212 -12.34 -10.84 21.44
N LYS A 213 -12.10 -9.74 20.72
CA LYS A 213 -11.56 -9.71 19.35
C LYS A 213 -10.08 -10.07 19.27
N CYS A 214 -9.29 -9.64 20.26
CA CYS A 214 -7.88 -9.97 20.36
C CYS A 214 -7.49 -10.23 21.84
N PRO A 215 -6.71 -11.29 22.15
CA PRO A 215 -6.19 -11.52 23.48
C PRO A 215 -5.43 -10.29 24.03
N PRO A 216 -5.75 -9.79 25.23
CA PRO A 216 -5.13 -8.57 25.78
C PRO A 216 -3.60 -8.64 25.86
N LEU A 217 -3.05 -9.84 26.07
CA LEU A 217 -1.60 -10.05 26.12
C LEU A 217 -0.92 -9.75 24.77
N LEU A 218 -1.55 -10.10 23.65
CA LEU A 218 -1.01 -9.81 22.32
C LEU A 218 -0.99 -8.31 22.06
N ILE A 219 -2.07 -7.64 22.45
CA ILE A 219 -2.20 -6.18 22.36
C ILE A 219 -1.09 -5.49 23.15
N VAL A 220 -0.93 -5.84 24.43
CA VAL A 220 0.11 -5.24 25.30
C VAL A 220 1.50 -5.48 24.72
N ASN A 221 1.78 -6.70 24.25
CA ASN A 221 3.07 -7.04 23.65
C ASN A 221 3.38 -6.18 22.40
N GLU A 222 2.41 -5.96 21.50
CA GLU A 222 2.63 -5.10 20.34
C GLU A 222 2.81 -3.62 20.73
N ILE A 223 2.00 -3.11 21.65
CA ILE A 223 2.14 -1.74 22.17
C ILE A 223 3.53 -1.54 22.77
N SER A 224 3.98 -2.44 23.64
CA SER A 224 5.28 -2.36 24.29
C SER A 224 6.46 -2.43 23.32
N ARG A 225 6.33 -3.17 22.21
CA ARG A 225 7.38 -3.24 21.16
C ARG A 225 7.44 -1.97 20.32
N LEU A 226 6.28 -1.43 19.95
CA LEU A 226 6.20 -0.28 19.04
C LEU A 226 6.41 1.05 19.78
N LEU A 227 6.14 1.08 21.08
CA LEU A 227 6.26 2.26 21.94
C LEU A 227 7.12 1.94 23.18
N PRO A 228 8.43 1.65 23.00
CA PRO A 228 9.29 1.28 24.12
C PRO A 228 9.52 2.43 25.14
N SER A 229 9.24 3.68 24.77
CA SER A 229 9.46 4.86 25.62
C SER A 229 8.66 6.12 25.27
N ALA A 230 7.68 6.04 24.36
CA ALA A 230 6.87 7.20 24.00
C ALA A 230 5.71 7.39 24.99
N PRO A 231 5.50 8.59 25.56
CA PRO A 231 4.25 8.88 26.24
C PRO A 231 3.14 8.76 25.20
N ILE A 232 2.19 7.86 25.48
CA ILE A 232 0.99 7.67 24.68
C ILE A 232 0.22 9.00 24.70
N TYR A 233 0.44 9.86 23.70
CA TYR A 233 -0.47 10.95 23.37
C TYR A 233 -1.69 10.42 22.59
N MET A 234 -2.14 9.19 22.86
CA MET A 234 -3.30 8.62 22.15
C MET A 234 -4.64 9.09 22.68
N PHE A 235 -4.70 9.64 23.89
CA PHE A 235 -5.98 10.02 24.48
C PHE A 235 -5.80 11.30 25.28
N LYS A 236 -6.32 12.40 24.75
CA LYS A 236 -6.66 13.60 25.53
C LYS A 236 -8.17 13.77 25.48
#